data_AF-B2JX52-F1
#
_entry.id   AF-B2JX52-F1
#
_cell.length_a   1.000
_cell.length_b   1.000
_cell.length_c   1.000
_cell.angle_alpha   90.00
_cell.angle_beta   90.00
_cell.angle_gamma   90.00
#
_symmetry.space_group_name_H-M   'P 1'
#
loop_
_entity.id
_entity.type
_entity.pdbx_description
1 polymer ?
#
loop_
_entity_poly.entity_id
_entity_poly.type
_entity_poly.pdbx_seq_one_letter_code
_entity_poly.pdbx_strand_id
1 'polypeptide(L)'
;MTALLASVRSAEEALDAAGAGADLIDLKEPREGALGGVSLDNIWRIARTLRSRHPVKPISATIGDLPPDAIETIAARATEVGETGVDFVKVGVVPGPHARACLTRIAGLQAAVLPVLLCDDGVDAALVEHAVWLRFVGIVFDTAGKTGRTLFDCIDAATLARYIAMIRASGAMACIAGSLGWTQLDGIRALAPDVAGFRTALCENGRISRLDPRRVAQWADALHHAAPGAAA
;
A
#
# COMPACT_ATOMS: atom_id res chain seq x y z
N MET A 1 -12.59 4.76 10.72
CA MET A 1 -11.77 3.58 11.07
C MET A 1 -10.77 3.40 9.94
N THR A 2 -9.49 3.19 10.25
CA THR A 2 -8.44 2.94 9.25
C THR A 2 -8.26 1.44 9.09
N ALA A 3 -8.30 0.95 7.86
CA ALA A 3 -8.09 -0.46 7.56
C ALA A 3 -6.59 -0.83 7.64
N LEU A 4 -6.29 -1.99 8.24
CA LEU A 4 -4.95 -2.54 8.31
C LEU A 4 -4.60 -3.29 7.01
N LEU A 5 -3.59 -2.82 6.29
CA LEU A 5 -2.99 -3.56 5.19
C LEU A 5 -1.69 -4.24 5.66
N ALA A 6 -1.66 -5.57 5.55
CA ALA A 6 -0.49 -6.38 5.89
C ALA A 6 0.25 -6.81 4.61
N SER A 7 1.49 -6.35 4.44
CA SER A 7 2.35 -6.82 3.37
C SER A 7 2.96 -8.18 3.72
N VAL A 8 2.71 -9.19 2.89
CA VAL A 8 3.12 -10.60 3.07
C VAL A 8 3.86 -11.11 1.84
N ARG A 9 4.67 -12.15 2.01
CA ARG A 9 5.45 -12.76 0.91
C ARG A 9 5.09 -14.21 0.58
N SER A 10 4.26 -14.86 1.41
CA SER A 10 3.92 -16.27 1.26
C SER A 10 2.48 -16.57 1.63
N ALA A 11 1.99 -17.74 1.23
CA ALA A 11 0.64 -18.18 1.56
C ALA A 11 0.44 -18.34 3.07
N GLU A 12 1.47 -18.82 3.78
CA GLU A 12 1.45 -18.93 5.24
C GLU A 12 1.28 -17.57 5.91
N GLU A 13 2.08 -16.57 5.52
CA GLU A 13 1.96 -15.22 6.06
C GLU A 13 0.61 -14.57 5.70
N ALA A 14 0.10 -14.84 4.50
CA ALA A 14 -1.20 -14.33 4.06
C ALA A 14 -2.35 -14.87 4.93
N LEU A 15 -2.35 -16.17 5.22
CA LEU A 15 -3.33 -16.82 6.09
C LEU A 15 -3.19 -16.35 7.53
N ASP A 16 -1.96 -16.27 8.04
CA ASP A 16 -1.64 -15.76 9.37
C ASP A 16 -2.15 -14.33 9.56
N ALA A 17 -1.86 -13.43 8.62
CA ALA A 17 -2.28 -12.05 8.67
C ALA A 17 -3.81 -11.91 8.58
N ALA A 18 -4.45 -12.66 7.66
CA ALA A 18 -5.90 -12.63 7.52
C ALA A 18 -6.62 -13.16 8.77
N GLY A 19 -6.11 -14.24 9.37
CA GLY A 19 -6.64 -14.80 10.62
C GLY A 19 -6.41 -13.90 11.83
N ALA A 20 -5.33 -13.10 11.82
CA ALA A 20 -5.01 -12.15 12.88
C ALA A 20 -5.69 -10.78 12.75
N GLY A 21 -6.57 -10.58 11.76
CA GLY A 21 -7.39 -9.38 11.64
C GLY A 21 -6.88 -8.32 10.66
N ALA A 22 -5.91 -8.62 9.80
CA ALA A 22 -5.58 -7.73 8.68
C ALA A 22 -6.79 -7.56 7.76
N ASP A 23 -7.13 -6.32 7.41
CA ASP A 23 -8.28 -5.99 6.56
C ASP A 23 -7.98 -6.19 5.08
N LEU A 24 -6.73 -5.93 4.66
CA LEU A 24 -6.24 -6.11 3.30
C LEU A 24 -4.91 -6.87 3.32
N ILE A 25 -4.76 -7.83 2.42
CA ILE A 25 -3.51 -8.60 2.26
C ILE A 25 -2.77 -8.10 1.02
N ASP A 26 -1.51 -7.72 1.19
CA ASP A 26 -0.69 -7.14 0.13
C ASP A 26 0.51 -8.04 -0.20
N LEU A 27 0.56 -8.55 -1.41
CA LEU A 27 1.60 -9.47 -1.86
C LEU A 27 2.80 -8.69 -2.39
N LYS A 28 3.93 -8.78 -1.69
CA LYS A 28 5.19 -8.16 -2.10
C LYS A 28 6.41 -8.94 -1.63
N GLU A 29 7.53 -8.77 -2.33
CA GLU A 29 8.82 -9.37 -1.97
C GLU A 29 9.82 -8.27 -1.54
N PRO A 30 10.00 -8.05 -0.22
CA PRO A 30 10.94 -7.07 0.31
C PRO A 30 12.40 -7.21 -0.13
N ARG A 31 12.82 -8.41 -0.56
CA ARG A 31 14.19 -8.66 -1.07
C ARG A 31 14.42 -8.07 -2.46
N GLU A 32 13.36 -7.91 -3.25
CA GLU A 32 13.39 -7.37 -4.60
C GLU A 32 13.07 -5.86 -4.63
N GLY A 33 13.20 -5.17 -3.48
CA GLY A 33 13.13 -3.71 -3.38
C GLY A 33 12.00 -3.14 -2.50
N ALA A 34 11.56 -1.93 -2.81
CA ALA A 34 10.54 -1.22 -2.05
C ALA A 34 9.14 -1.77 -2.35
N LEU A 35 8.81 -1.88 -3.64
CA LEU A 35 7.60 -2.48 -4.17
C LEU A 35 7.91 -3.77 -4.94
N GLY A 36 9.01 -4.43 -4.61
CA GLY A 36 9.41 -5.73 -5.17
C GLY A 36 8.23 -6.70 -5.27
N GLY A 37 8.09 -7.33 -6.43
CA GLY A 37 6.93 -8.17 -6.77
C GLY A 37 7.19 -9.63 -6.42
N VAL A 38 6.14 -10.32 -5.94
CA VAL A 38 6.15 -11.79 -5.91
C VAL A 38 5.97 -12.31 -7.35
N SER A 39 6.52 -13.48 -7.69
CA SER A 39 6.32 -14.04 -9.04
C SER A 39 4.84 -14.30 -9.34
N LEU A 40 4.41 -14.15 -10.60
CA LEU A 40 3.01 -14.29 -11.02
C LEU A 40 2.37 -15.63 -10.58
N ASP A 41 3.10 -16.73 -10.77
CA ASP A 41 2.66 -18.07 -10.36
C ASP A 41 2.46 -18.18 -8.84
N ASN A 42 3.32 -17.54 -8.05
CA ASN A 42 3.16 -17.49 -6.60
C ASN A 42 2.03 -16.53 -6.18
N ILE A 43 1.85 -15.38 -6.84
CA ILE A 43 0.70 -14.49 -6.60
C ILE A 43 -0.60 -15.27 -6.80
N TRP A 44 -0.73 -15.96 -7.94
CA TRP A 44 -1.89 -16.80 -8.24
C TRP A 44 -2.12 -17.89 -7.18
N ARG A 45 -1.06 -18.62 -6.78
CA ARG A 45 -1.16 -19.66 -5.74
C ARG A 45 -1.58 -19.09 -4.38
N ILE A 46 -1.00 -17.97 -3.98
CA ILE A 46 -1.30 -17.31 -2.71
C ILE A 46 -2.75 -16.80 -2.72
N ALA A 47 -3.16 -16.10 -3.79
CA ALA A 47 -4.52 -15.59 -3.93
C ALA A 47 -5.55 -16.72 -3.86
N ARG A 48 -5.35 -17.82 -4.62
CA ARG A 48 -6.23 -18.99 -4.56
C ARG A 48 -6.28 -19.62 -3.17
N THR A 49 -5.14 -19.75 -2.50
CA THR A 49 -5.07 -20.30 -1.14
C THR A 49 -5.83 -19.42 -0.15
N LEU A 50 -5.60 -18.11 -0.18
CA LEU A 50 -6.26 -17.16 0.70
C LEU A 50 -7.77 -17.15 0.46
N ARG A 51 -8.22 -17.12 -0.80
CA ARG A 51 -9.65 -17.18 -1.17
C ARG A 51 -10.36 -18.44 -0.67
N SER A 52 -9.67 -19.57 -0.57
CA SER A 52 -10.27 -20.82 -0.06
C SER A 52 -10.67 -20.75 1.41
N ARG A 53 -10.06 -19.86 2.20
CA ARG A 53 -10.35 -19.68 3.63
C ARG A 53 -11.01 -18.33 3.95
N HIS A 54 -10.68 -17.31 3.17
CA HIS A 54 -11.14 -15.92 3.35
C HIS A 54 -11.66 -15.38 2.01
N PRO A 55 -12.83 -15.85 1.52
CA PRO A 55 -13.29 -15.62 0.15
C PRO A 55 -13.46 -14.14 -0.22
N VAL A 56 -13.80 -13.30 0.74
CA VAL A 56 -14.07 -11.86 0.53
C VAL A 56 -12.92 -10.94 0.99
N LYS A 57 -11.78 -11.49 1.43
CA LYS A 57 -10.66 -10.67 1.94
C LYS A 57 -9.97 -9.93 0.79
N PRO A 58 -9.89 -8.58 0.78
CA PRO A 58 -9.22 -7.87 -0.30
C PRO A 58 -7.74 -8.22 -0.42
N ILE A 59 -7.26 -8.40 -1.65
CA ILE A 59 -5.89 -8.77 -1.98
C ILE A 59 -5.31 -7.73 -2.95
N SER A 60 -4.16 -7.15 -2.61
CA SER A 60 -3.36 -6.37 -3.54
C SER A 60 -2.04 -7.06 -3.85
N ALA A 61 -1.42 -6.74 -4.98
CA ALA A 61 -0.04 -7.15 -5.27
C ALA A 61 0.73 -6.03 -5.97
N THR A 62 2.02 -5.91 -5.67
CA THR A 62 2.91 -4.98 -6.37
C THR A 62 3.43 -5.59 -7.67
N ILE A 63 3.69 -4.74 -8.67
CA ILE A 63 4.25 -5.18 -9.96
C ILE A 63 5.77 -5.39 -9.95
N GLY A 64 6.45 -5.03 -8.85
CA GLY A 64 7.90 -4.89 -8.79
C GLY A 64 8.38 -3.46 -9.00
N ASP A 65 9.65 -3.22 -8.66
CA ASP A 65 10.31 -1.94 -8.94
C ASP A 65 10.80 -1.96 -10.41
N LEU A 66 10.21 -1.11 -11.25
CA LEU A 66 10.54 -0.99 -12.67
C LEU A 66 11.05 0.43 -12.99
N PRO A 67 11.89 0.60 -14.03
CA PRO A 67 12.34 1.92 -14.46
C PRO A 67 11.17 2.85 -14.80
N PRO A 68 11.17 4.12 -14.34
CA PRO A 68 10.04 5.04 -14.53
C PRO A 68 9.71 5.36 -15.99
N ASP A 69 10.67 5.23 -16.89
CA ASP A 69 10.54 5.44 -18.33
C ASP A 69 9.99 4.21 -19.09
N ALA A 70 10.00 3.03 -18.47
CA ALA A 70 9.49 1.78 -19.05
C ALA A 70 7.96 1.66 -18.96
N ILE A 71 7.23 2.69 -19.39
CA ILE A 71 5.78 2.85 -19.21
C ILE A 71 4.97 1.66 -19.76
N GLU A 72 5.30 1.16 -20.95
CA GLU A 72 4.57 0.01 -21.51
C GLU A 72 4.91 -1.31 -20.81
N THR A 73 6.13 -1.46 -20.31
CA THR A 73 6.52 -2.62 -19.48
C THR A 73 5.76 -2.61 -18.15
N ILE A 74 5.65 -1.43 -17.52
CA ILE A 74 4.84 -1.22 -16.31
C ILE A 74 3.38 -1.61 -16.58
N ALA A 75 2.81 -1.13 -17.69
CA ALA A 75 1.43 -1.41 -18.05
C ALA A 75 1.18 -2.89 -18.33
N ALA A 76 2.06 -3.55 -19.09
CA ALA A 76 1.98 -4.98 -19.36
C ALA A 76 2.06 -5.80 -18.07
N ARG A 77 3.02 -5.50 -17.20
CA ARG A 77 3.17 -6.17 -15.90
C ARG A 77 1.95 -5.96 -15.00
N ALA A 78 1.37 -4.75 -15.00
CA ALA A 78 0.17 -4.48 -14.22
C ALA A 78 -1.04 -5.30 -14.69
N THR A 79 -1.20 -5.47 -16.00
CA THR A 79 -2.22 -6.38 -16.57
C THR A 79 -1.98 -7.83 -16.13
N GLU A 80 -0.75 -8.34 -16.29
CA GLU A 80 -0.41 -9.72 -15.89
C GLU A 80 -0.66 -9.97 -14.40
N VAL A 81 -0.33 -9.01 -13.52
CA VAL A 81 -0.62 -9.12 -12.09
C VAL A 81 -2.12 -9.09 -11.84
N GLY A 82 -2.89 -8.25 -12.54
CA GLY A 82 -4.36 -8.21 -12.43
C GLY A 82 -5.04 -9.54 -12.77
N GLU A 83 -4.46 -10.34 -13.66
CA GLU A 83 -4.99 -11.65 -14.08
C GLU A 83 -4.74 -12.77 -13.05
N THR A 84 -3.98 -12.52 -11.99
CA THR A 84 -3.64 -13.52 -10.97
C THR A 84 -4.74 -13.76 -9.94
N GLY A 85 -5.82 -12.97 -9.95
CA GLY A 85 -6.94 -13.05 -9.01
C GLY A 85 -6.82 -12.12 -7.79
N VAL A 86 -5.95 -11.10 -7.87
CA VAL A 86 -5.93 -9.98 -6.90
C VAL A 86 -7.01 -8.95 -7.23
N ASP A 87 -7.47 -8.23 -6.21
CA ASP A 87 -8.47 -7.15 -6.40
C ASP A 87 -7.81 -5.83 -6.81
N PHE A 88 -6.55 -5.62 -6.41
CA PHE A 88 -5.83 -4.38 -6.68
C PHE A 88 -4.40 -4.64 -7.15
N VAL A 89 -3.94 -3.83 -8.10
CA VAL A 89 -2.56 -3.86 -8.60
C VAL A 89 -1.84 -2.58 -8.17
N LYS A 90 -0.72 -2.71 -7.46
CA LYS A 90 0.06 -1.56 -6.99
C LYS A 90 1.22 -1.26 -7.93
N VAL A 91 1.30 -0.01 -8.38
CA VAL A 91 2.31 0.47 -9.30
C VAL A 91 3.07 1.64 -8.69
N GLY A 92 4.39 1.51 -8.54
CA GLY A 92 5.25 2.60 -8.07
C GLY A 92 5.32 3.74 -9.10
N VAL A 93 5.13 4.97 -8.64
CA VAL A 93 5.25 6.18 -9.45
C VAL A 93 6.24 7.11 -8.76
N VAL A 94 7.42 7.23 -9.37
CA VAL A 94 8.48 8.15 -8.93
C VAL A 94 8.22 9.53 -9.53
N PRO A 95 8.26 10.63 -8.76
CA PRO A 95 8.21 11.98 -9.30
C PRO A 95 9.29 12.22 -10.37
N GLY A 96 8.91 12.87 -11.48
CA GLY A 96 9.82 13.09 -12.60
C GLY A 96 9.10 13.18 -13.96
N PRO A 97 9.87 13.31 -15.06
CA PRO A 97 9.31 13.59 -16.39
C PRO A 97 8.33 12.52 -16.91
N HIS A 98 8.44 11.28 -16.44
CA HIS A 98 7.60 10.17 -16.88
C HIS A 98 6.36 9.94 -15.99
N ALA A 99 6.29 10.55 -14.80
CA ALA A 99 5.30 10.24 -13.78
C ALA A 99 3.85 10.47 -14.25
N ARG A 100 3.61 11.62 -14.89
CA ARG A 100 2.27 11.98 -15.41
C ARG A 100 1.84 11.04 -16.53
N ALA A 101 2.74 10.68 -17.44
CA ALA A 101 2.46 9.76 -18.54
C ALA A 101 2.21 8.34 -18.02
N CYS A 102 3.00 7.88 -17.05
CA CYS A 102 2.79 6.61 -16.35
C CYS A 102 1.40 6.54 -15.71
N LEU A 103 1.00 7.56 -14.92
CA LEU A 103 -0.34 7.62 -14.32
C LEU A 103 -1.46 7.55 -15.36
N THR A 104 -1.38 8.36 -16.42
CA THR A 104 -2.39 8.33 -17.50
C THR A 104 -2.47 6.95 -18.14
N ARG A 105 -1.32 6.29 -18.36
CA ARG A 105 -1.27 4.97 -18.97
C ARG A 105 -1.89 3.89 -18.11
N ILE A 106 -1.60 3.86 -16.81
CA ILE A 106 -2.10 2.83 -15.90
C ILE A 106 -3.57 3.05 -15.50
N ALA A 107 -4.06 4.30 -15.55
CA ALA A 107 -5.48 4.61 -15.36
C ALA A 107 -6.38 3.99 -16.45
N GLY A 108 -5.85 3.76 -17.65
CA GLY A 108 -6.57 3.15 -18.77
C GLY A 108 -6.57 1.62 -18.78
N LEU A 109 -6.00 0.97 -17.76
CA LEU A 109 -5.97 -0.49 -17.68
C LEU A 109 -7.29 -1.07 -17.17
N GLN A 110 -7.57 -2.32 -17.53
CA GLN A 110 -8.73 -3.05 -17.01
C GLN A 110 -8.53 -3.47 -15.54
N ALA A 111 -7.29 -3.71 -15.13
CA ALA A 111 -6.96 -4.00 -13.74
C ALA A 111 -7.24 -2.77 -12.86
N ALA A 112 -7.75 -2.99 -11.65
CA ALA A 112 -7.94 -1.92 -10.67
C ALA A 112 -6.58 -1.51 -10.07
N VAL A 113 -5.95 -0.51 -10.69
CA VAL A 113 -4.63 -0.03 -10.28
C VAL A 113 -4.72 0.97 -9.12
N LEU A 114 -3.84 0.80 -8.14
CA LEU A 114 -3.53 1.75 -7.08
C LEU A 114 -2.14 2.35 -7.36
N PRO A 115 -2.02 3.60 -7.86
CA PRO A 115 -0.73 4.26 -7.95
C PRO A 115 -0.14 4.47 -6.56
N VAL A 116 1.11 4.10 -6.41
CA VAL A 116 1.94 4.32 -5.22
C VAL A 116 2.86 5.49 -5.50
N LEU A 117 2.47 6.66 -5.02
CA LEU A 117 3.27 7.87 -5.11
C LEU A 117 4.44 7.75 -4.11
N LEU A 118 5.66 7.70 -4.64
CA LEU A 118 6.87 7.56 -3.84
C LEU A 118 7.32 8.94 -3.34
N CYS A 119 7.41 9.09 -2.03
CA CYS A 119 7.48 10.39 -1.37
C CYS A 119 8.80 10.70 -0.68
N ASP A 120 9.88 9.97 -0.97
CA ASP A 120 11.17 10.11 -0.29
C ASP A 120 11.71 11.55 -0.23
N ASP A 121 11.50 12.29 -1.32
CA ASP A 121 11.90 13.70 -1.49
C ASP A 121 10.72 14.68 -1.34
N GLY A 122 9.66 14.25 -0.67
CA GLY A 122 8.41 14.99 -0.51
C GLY A 122 7.35 14.59 -1.52
N VAL A 123 6.31 15.42 -1.65
CA VAL A 123 5.13 15.13 -2.46
C VAL A 123 4.95 16.17 -3.56
N ASP A 124 4.82 15.69 -4.80
CA ASP A 124 4.55 16.52 -5.96
C ASP A 124 3.04 16.82 -6.06
N ALA A 125 2.65 18.06 -5.77
CA ALA A 125 1.26 18.50 -5.78
C ALA A 125 0.55 18.26 -7.12
N ALA A 126 1.21 18.57 -8.23
CA ALA A 126 0.64 18.41 -9.57
C ALA A 126 0.44 16.93 -9.91
N LEU A 127 1.30 16.06 -9.38
CA LEU A 127 1.16 14.61 -9.54
C LEU A 127 -0.04 14.07 -8.74
N VAL A 128 -0.24 14.51 -7.49
CA VAL A 128 -1.41 14.10 -6.70
C VAL A 128 -2.70 14.58 -7.37
N GLU A 129 -2.77 15.84 -7.79
CA GLU A 129 -3.93 16.41 -8.49
C GLU A 129 -4.25 15.64 -9.78
N HIS A 130 -3.23 15.27 -10.55
CA HIS A 130 -3.40 14.45 -11.75
C HIS A 130 -3.94 13.05 -11.44
N ALA A 131 -3.40 12.39 -10.41
CA ALA A 131 -3.90 11.08 -9.97
C ALA A 131 -5.39 11.16 -9.54
N VAL A 132 -5.77 12.20 -8.81
CA VAL A 132 -7.16 12.45 -8.41
C VAL A 132 -8.07 12.68 -9.63
N TRP A 133 -7.61 13.48 -10.60
CA TRP A 133 -8.34 13.74 -11.83
C TRP A 133 -8.57 12.47 -12.66
N LEU A 134 -7.63 11.52 -12.64
CA LEU A 134 -7.73 10.23 -13.32
C LEU A 134 -8.67 9.22 -12.64
N ARG A 135 -9.25 9.54 -11.48
CA ARG A 135 -10.30 8.75 -10.82
C ARG A 135 -9.90 7.32 -10.44
N PHE A 136 -8.66 7.11 -10.00
CA PHE A 136 -8.25 5.81 -9.44
C PHE A 136 -9.14 5.42 -8.26
N VAL A 137 -9.32 4.11 -8.03
CA VAL A 137 -10.11 3.60 -6.89
C VAL A 137 -9.41 3.83 -5.54
N GLY A 138 -8.10 4.04 -5.56
CA GLY A 138 -7.33 4.50 -4.41
C GLY A 138 -5.94 4.96 -4.81
N ILE A 139 -5.34 5.82 -3.98
CA ILE A 139 -4.00 6.38 -4.17
C ILE A 139 -3.20 6.12 -2.90
N VAL A 140 -1.97 5.63 -3.05
CA VAL A 140 -1.08 5.25 -1.95
C VAL A 140 0.08 6.25 -1.85
N PHE A 141 0.35 6.76 -0.66
CA PHE A 141 1.62 7.44 -0.34
C PHE A 141 2.57 6.45 0.35
N ASP A 142 3.77 6.24 -0.17
CA ASP A 142 4.76 5.31 0.39
C ASP A 142 6.19 5.88 0.22
N THR A 143 7.18 5.22 0.84
CA THR A 143 8.60 5.53 0.68
C THR A 143 9.36 4.38 0.02
N ALA A 144 10.16 4.70 -0.99
CA ALA A 144 11.03 3.75 -1.68
C ALA A 144 12.29 3.46 -0.87
N GLY A 145 12.91 4.51 -0.33
CA GLY A 145 14.13 4.46 0.45
C GLY A 145 13.99 3.60 1.70
N LYS A 146 15.05 2.83 1.98
CA LYS A 146 15.17 2.01 3.20
C LYS A 146 16.19 2.61 4.16
N THR A 147 16.14 3.93 4.30
CA THR A 147 17.02 4.74 5.14
C THR A 147 16.53 4.87 6.59
N GLY A 148 15.40 4.23 6.92
CA GLY A 148 14.75 4.36 8.24
C GLY A 148 13.79 5.55 8.35
N ARG A 149 13.76 6.44 7.35
CA ARG A 149 12.76 7.51 7.26
C ARG A 149 11.35 6.93 7.03
N THR A 150 10.39 7.52 7.72
CA THR A 150 8.96 7.26 7.63
C THR A 150 8.29 8.26 6.70
N LEU A 151 7.07 7.98 6.28
CA LEU A 151 6.26 8.94 5.50
C LEU A 151 6.13 10.30 6.21
N PHE A 152 6.04 10.29 7.54
CA PHE A 152 5.92 11.50 8.37
C PHE A 152 7.23 12.30 8.47
N ASP A 153 8.36 11.72 8.06
CA ASP A 153 9.64 12.43 7.91
C ASP A 153 9.82 13.02 6.50
N CYS A 154 8.91 12.68 5.58
CA CYS A 154 8.94 13.08 4.17
C CYS A 154 7.88 14.15 3.86
N ILE A 155 6.73 14.07 4.51
CA ILE A 155 5.59 14.97 4.31
C ILE A 155 5.06 15.39 5.68
N ASP A 156 4.87 16.69 5.89
CA ASP A 156 4.26 17.19 7.12
C ASP A 156 2.78 16.79 7.22
N ALA A 157 2.27 16.71 8.46
CA ALA A 157 0.92 16.23 8.73
C ALA A 157 -0.19 17.08 8.07
N ALA A 158 -0.01 18.40 7.98
CA ALA A 158 -1.02 19.29 7.41
C ALA A 158 -1.13 19.08 5.89
N THR A 159 0.00 18.95 5.21
CA THR A 159 0.07 18.62 3.78
C THR A 159 -0.54 17.25 3.50
N LEU A 160 -0.19 16.22 4.28
CA LEU A 160 -0.74 14.88 4.10
C LEU A 160 -2.25 14.83 4.37
N ALA A 161 -2.74 15.52 5.40
CA ALA A 161 -4.17 15.65 5.71
C ALA A 161 -4.96 16.27 4.55
N ARG A 162 -4.41 17.35 3.93
CA ARG A 162 -5.03 18.00 2.78
C ARG A 162 -5.18 17.05 1.60
N TYR A 163 -4.15 16.27 1.29
CA TYR A 163 -4.22 15.32 0.18
C TYR A 163 -5.15 14.14 0.47
N ILE A 164 -5.15 13.61 1.69
CA ILE A 164 -6.12 12.59 2.12
C ILE A 164 -7.55 13.10 1.90
N ALA A 165 -7.85 14.32 2.34
CA ALA A 165 -9.17 14.93 2.13
C ALA A 165 -9.51 15.10 0.64
N MET A 166 -8.56 15.55 -0.17
CA MET A 166 -8.73 15.72 -1.62
C MET A 166 -9.02 14.39 -2.33
N ILE A 167 -8.28 13.33 -2.00
CA ILE A 167 -8.46 11.99 -2.56
C ILE A 167 -9.83 11.45 -2.18
N ARG A 168 -10.22 11.56 -0.90
CA ARG A 168 -11.53 11.11 -0.42
C ARG A 168 -12.69 11.89 -1.04
N ALA A 169 -12.54 13.20 -1.26
CA ALA A 169 -13.55 14.02 -1.93
C ALA A 169 -13.79 13.57 -3.39
N SER A 170 -12.81 12.91 -4.01
CA SER A 170 -12.97 12.29 -5.33
C SER A 170 -13.70 10.93 -5.27
N GLY A 171 -13.87 10.34 -4.09
CA GLY A 171 -14.43 9.00 -3.90
C GLY A 171 -13.40 7.87 -3.98
N ALA A 172 -12.12 8.20 -4.10
CA ALA A 172 -11.01 7.25 -4.04
C ALA A 172 -10.58 6.99 -2.59
N MET A 173 -10.01 5.82 -2.32
CA MET A 173 -9.37 5.50 -1.04
C MET A 173 -8.03 6.24 -0.91
N ALA A 174 -7.81 6.90 0.22
CA ALA A 174 -6.52 7.47 0.59
C ALA A 174 -5.74 6.47 1.45
N CYS A 175 -4.62 5.98 0.94
CA CYS A 175 -3.81 4.95 1.58
C CYS A 175 -2.44 5.52 1.96
N ILE A 176 -1.89 5.11 3.10
CA ILE A 176 -0.53 5.48 3.52
C ILE A 176 0.29 4.24 3.87
N ALA A 177 1.60 4.30 3.62
CA ALA A 177 2.60 3.33 4.02
C ALA A 177 3.91 4.08 4.33
N GLY A 178 5.09 3.47 4.13
CA GLY A 178 6.38 4.14 4.35
C GLY A 178 6.90 4.04 5.78
N SER A 179 7.54 2.91 6.09
CA SER A 179 8.21 2.62 7.38
C SER A 179 7.39 2.92 8.64
N LEU A 180 6.06 2.79 8.58
CA LEU A 180 5.17 3.06 9.71
C LEU A 180 5.43 2.10 10.89
N GLY A 181 5.36 2.65 12.11
CA GLY A 181 5.53 1.93 13.37
C GLY A 181 4.75 2.60 14.51
N TRP A 182 4.92 2.08 15.74
CA TRP A 182 4.13 2.51 16.90
C TRP A 182 4.25 4.02 17.18
N THR A 183 5.41 4.61 16.91
CA THR A 183 5.67 6.04 17.02
C THR A 183 4.80 6.90 16.09
N GLN A 184 4.29 6.33 15.00
CA GLN A 184 3.41 7.02 14.05
C GLN A 184 1.93 6.75 14.32
N LEU A 185 1.56 5.90 15.29
CA LEU A 185 0.16 5.50 15.52
C LEU A 185 -0.77 6.70 15.74
N ASP A 186 -0.38 7.67 16.57
CA ASP A 186 -1.21 8.85 16.84
C ASP A 186 -1.37 9.72 15.60
N GLY A 187 -0.31 9.86 14.79
CA GLY A 187 -0.38 10.54 13.50
C GLY A 187 -1.30 9.84 12.51
N ILE A 188 -1.24 8.51 12.43
CA ILE A 188 -2.14 7.69 11.59
C ILE A 188 -3.59 7.87 12.04
N ARG A 189 -3.88 7.80 13.35
CA ARG A 189 -5.22 8.00 13.91
C ARG A 189 -5.75 9.41 13.66
N ALA A 190 -4.91 10.44 13.82
CA ALA A 190 -5.29 11.83 13.57
C ALA A 190 -5.60 12.10 12.09
N LEU A 191 -4.82 11.51 11.18
CA LEU A 191 -5.04 11.64 9.73
C LEU A 191 -6.24 10.81 9.24
N ALA A 192 -6.55 9.71 9.93
CA ALA A 192 -7.62 8.77 9.59
C ALA A 192 -7.66 8.39 8.09
N PRO A 193 -6.55 7.89 7.52
CA PRO A 193 -6.54 7.38 6.14
C PRO A 193 -7.48 6.18 6.03
N ASP A 194 -7.94 5.87 4.82
CA ASP A 194 -8.79 4.71 4.58
C ASP A 194 -8.02 3.40 4.82
N VAL A 195 -6.73 3.37 4.46
CA VAL A 195 -5.84 2.21 4.64
C VAL A 195 -4.46 2.65 5.13
N ALA A 196 -3.91 1.93 6.11
CA ALA A 196 -2.51 2.04 6.53
C ALA A 196 -1.76 0.72 6.31
N GLY A 197 -0.65 0.77 5.59
CA GLY A 197 0.13 -0.39 5.15
C GLY A 197 1.39 -0.64 5.95
N PHE A 198 1.60 -1.90 6.36
CA PHE A 198 2.72 -2.29 7.21
C PHE A 198 3.44 -3.53 6.69
N ARG A 199 4.77 -3.54 6.85
CA ARG A 199 5.60 -4.75 6.75
C ARG A 199 6.47 -4.91 7.99
N THR A 200 7.42 -3.99 8.18
CA THR A 200 8.43 -4.08 9.24
C THR A 200 7.80 -4.19 10.62
N ALA A 201 6.78 -3.38 10.91
CA ALA A 201 6.09 -3.37 12.19
C ALA A 201 5.35 -4.70 12.52
N LEU A 202 5.05 -5.50 11.49
CA LEU A 202 4.37 -6.80 11.61
C LEU A 202 5.35 -7.97 11.72
N CYS A 203 6.65 -7.74 11.60
CA CYS A 203 7.68 -8.77 11.62
C CYS A 203 8.53 -8.66 12.91
N GLU A 204 9.06 -9.79 13.41
CA GLU A 204 9.90 -9.78 14.62
C GLU A 204 11.30 -9.20 14.37
N ASN A 205 11.96 -9.63 13.28
CA ASN A 205 13.37 -9.34 13.00
C ASN A 205 13.53 -8.56 11.69
N GLY A 206 12.76 -7.49 11.54
CA GLY A 206 12.79 -6.61 10.38
C GLY A 206 12.03 -7.16 9.16
N ARG A 207 11.96 -6.37 8.09
CA ARG A 207 11.01 -6.57 6.98
C ARG A 207 11.19 -7.85 6.16
N ILE A 208 12.37 -8.48 6.21
CA ILE A 208 12.68 -9.71 5.48
C ILE A 208 12.38 -10.96 6.34
N SER A 209 12.23 -10.79 7.66
CA SER A 209 11.84 -11.90 8.54
C SER A 209 10.37 -12.26 8.34
N ARG A 210 9.96 -13.40 8.91
CA ARG A 210 8.58 -13.87 8.86
C ARG A 210 7.67 -12.90 9.62
N LEU A 211 6.46 -12.71 9.09
CA LEU A 211 5.39 -12.00 9.80
C LEU A 211 5.01 -12.73 11.09
N ASP A 212 4.70 -11.96 12.15
CA ASP A 212 4.18 -12.46 13.42
C ASP A 212 2.67 -12.14 13.54
N PRO A 213 1.79 -13.16 13.57
CA PRO A 213 0.35 -12.96 13.71
C PRO A 213 -0.03 -12.12 14.95
N ARG A 214 0.73 -12.22 16.05
CA ARG A 214 0.44 -11.45 17.27
C ARG A 214 0.62 -9.95 17.04
N ARG A 215 1.64 -9.56 16.29
CA ARG A 215 1.88 -8.16 15.92
C ARG A 215 0.79 -7.64 14.97
N VAL A 216 0.30 -8.48 14.07
CA VAL A 216 -0.85 -8.13 13.22
C VAL A 216 -2.08 -7.86 14.07
N ALA A 217 -2.40 -8.75 15.02
CA ALA A 217 -3.54 -8.57 15.91
C ALA A 217 -3.43 -7.29 16.77
N GLN A 218 -2.23 -6.99 17.28
CA GLN A 218 -1.97 -5.74 18.01
C GLN A 218 -2.21 -4.49 17.15
N TRP A 219 -1.76 -4.50 15.89
CA TRP A 219 -1.99 -3.38 14.97
C TRP A 219 -3.44 -3.26 14.54
N ALA A 220 -4.13 -4.37 14.30
CA ALA A 220 -5.55 -4.38 13.98
C ALA A 220 -6.34 -3.73 15.13
N ASP A 221 -6.11 -4.20 16.35
CA ASP A 221 -6.74 -3.66 17.56
C ASP A 221 -6.47 -2.15 17.72
N ALA A 222 -5.21 -1.73 17.57
CA ALA A 222 -4.83 -0.33 17.70
C ALA A 222 -5.44 0.58 16.62
N LEU A 223 -5.63 0.10 15.39
CA LEU A 223 -6.22 0.90 14.30
C LEU A 223 -7.75 0.91 14.34
N HIS A 224 -8.37 -0.16 14.84
CA HIS A 224 -9.83 -0.29 14.91
C HIS A 224 -10.42 0.41 16.14
N HIS A 225 -9.69 0.45 17.25
CA HIS A 225 -10.11 1.15 18.46
C HIS A 225 -9.50 2.56 18.52
N ALA A 226 -10.36 3.57 18.62
CA ALA A 226 -9.93 4.93 18.91
C ALA A 226 -9.18 4.96 20.25
N ALA A 227 -8.16 5.83 20.38
CA ALA A 227 -7.63 6.15 21.70
C ALA A 227 -8.79 6.56 22.61
N PRO A 228 -8.86 6.10 23.87
CA PRO A 228 -9.77 6.67 24.85
C PRO A 228 -9.54 8.19 24.82
N GLY A 229 -10.58 8.94 24.48
CA GLY A 229 -10.43 10.33 24.07
C GLY A 229 -9.64 11.16 25.07
N ALA A 230 -8.85 12.10 24.54
CA ALA A 230 -8.65 13.37 25.21
C ALA A 230 -10.02 14.05 25.32
N ALA A 231 -10.81 13.62 26.31
CA ALA A 231 -11.91 14.39 26.83
C ALA A 231 -11.31 15.44 27.76
N ALA A 232 -11.19 16.67 27.26
CA ALA A 232 -11.13 17.89 28.05
C ALA A 232 -11.69 19.04 27.19
#